data_AF-Q45EJ6-F1
#
_entry.id   AF-Q45EJ6-F1
#
_cell.length_a   1.000
_cell.length_b   1.000
_cell.length_c   1.000
_cell.angle_alpha   90.00
_cell.angle_beta   90.00
_cell.angle_gamma   90.00
#
_symmetry.space_group_name_H-M   'P 1'
#
loop_
_entity.id
_entity.type
_entity.pdbx_description
1 polymer ?
#
loop_
_entity_poly.entity_id
_entity_poly.type
_entity_poly.pdbx_seq_one_letter_code
_entity_poly.pdbx_strand_id
1 'polypeptide(L)'
;IQFIHAKAVRKAILKIQKIIVEEVQTIYTLQGISISDKHIEIIVRQMTSKVRITSGGSSGLLIGEIVDLLWIEKINRDLYANQVHYDPLILGITKTCLETSSFISAASFQETIRVLTQSAVQNKLDFICGLKENVILGHLIPAGTGFFSF
;
A
#
# COMPACT_ATOMS: atom_id res chain seq x y z
N ILE A 1 7.01 10.50 24.72
CA ILE A 1 7.99 9.80 23.85
C ILE A 1 7.29 9.06 22.68
N GLN A 2 6.07 8.51 22.84
CA GLN A 2 5.38 7.74 21.80
C GLN A 2 4.93 8.52 20.54
N PHE A 3 4.48 9.79 20.66
CA PHE A 3 4.20 10.65 19.49
C PHE A 3 5.43 10.93 18.60
N ILE A 4 6.64 10.72 19.14
CA ILE A 4 7.89 10.92 18.42
C ILE A 4 8.07 9.78 17.41
N HIS A 5 7.63 8.56 17.72
CA HIS A 5 7.87 7.38 16.88
C HIS A 5 7.13 7.45 15.55
N ALA A 6 5.80 7.66 15.56
CA ALA A 6 5.02 7.80 14.33
C ALA A 6 5.50 8.98 13.47
N LYS A 7 5.84 10.11 14.12
CA LYS A 7 6.39 11.29 13.43
C LYS A 7 7.78 11.02 12.84
N ALA A 8 8.62 10.25 13.53
CA ALA A 8 9.93 9.84 13.05
C ALA A 8 9.82 8.88 11.85
N VAL A 9 8.94 7.89 11.92
CA VAL A 9 8.65 6.97 10.81
C VAL A 9 8.20 7.74 9.58
N ARG A 10 7.28 8.68 9.73
CA ARG A 10 6.80 9.49 8.61
C ARG A 10 7.88 10.36 7.99
N LYS A 11 8.77 10.94 8.80
CA LYS A 11 9.95 11.67 8.30
C LYS A 11 10.91 10.74 7.54
N ALA A 12 11.13 9.53 8.03
CA ALA A 12 11.98 8.54 7.37
C ALA A 12 11.40 8.15 6.01
N ILE A 13 10.11 7.83 5.94
CA ILE A 13 9.42 7.53 4.67
C ILE A 13 9.56 8.69 3.69
N LEU A 14 9.26 9.92 4.11
CA LEU A 14 9.38 11.10 3.23
C LEU A 14 10.79 11.29 2.69
N LYS A 15 11.81 11.07 3.52
CA LYS A 15 13.21 11.16 3.08
C LYS A 15 13.52 10.10 2.02
N ILE A 16 13.07 8.87 2.22
CA ILE A 16 13.26 7.77 1.28
C ILE A 16 12.51 8.03 -0.03
N GLN A 17 11.26 8.48 0.05
CA GLN A 17 10.47 8.80 -1.14
C GLN A 17 11.16 9.87 -2.00
N LYS A 18 11.69 10.93 -1.37
CA LYS A 18 12.45 11.98 -2.08
C LYS A 18 13.68 11.43 -2.79
N ILE A 19 14.47 10.61 -2.10
CA ILE A 19 15.66 9.98 -2.70
C ILE A 19 15.27 9.17 -3.94
N ILE A 20 14.21 8.35 -3.86
CA ILE A 20 13.77 7.54 -5.01
C ILE A 20 13.31 8.42 -6.17
N VAL A 21 12.56 9.49 -5.89
CA VAL A 21 12.08 10.42 -6.94
C VAL A 21 13.26 11.12 -7.61
N GLU A 22 14.22 11.64 -6.84
CA GLU A 22 15.40 12.33 -7.35
C GLU A 22 16.29 11.43 -8.22
N GLU A 23 16.54 10.19 -7.79
CA GLU A 23 17.33 9.21 -8.55
C GLU A 23 16.67 8.85 -9.88
N VAL A 24 15.37 8.56 -9.87
CA VAL A 24 14.62 8.23 -11.09
C VAL A 24 14.58 9.42 -12.04
N GLN A 25 14.32 10.62 -11.52
CA GLN A 25 14.27 11.85 -12.31
C GLN A 25 15.62 12.18 -12.94
N THR A 26 16.73 11.93 -12.23
CA THR A 26 18.09 12.13 -12.75
C THR A 26 18.34 11.25 -13.98
N ILE A 27 17.91 9.99 -13.96
CA ILE A 27 18.08 9.08 -15.11
C ILE A 27 17.28 9.57 -16.32
N TYR A 28 16.03 9.99 -16.13
CA TYR A 28 15.19 10.49 -17.23
C TYR A 28 15.71 11.81 -17.81
N THR A 29 16.18 12.72 -16.96
CA THR A 29 16.76 13.99 -17.39
C THR A 29 18.08 13.78 -18.14
N LEU A 30 18.92 12.82 -17.72
CA LEU A 30 20.12 12.41 -18.46
C LEU A 30 19.81 11.85 -19.85
N GLN A 31 18.64 11.22 -20.03
CA GLN A 31 18.17 10.75 -21.34
C GLN A 31 17.44 11.85 -22.14
N GLY A 32 17.36 13.08 -21.62
CA GLY A 32 16.69 14.20 -22.27
C GLY A 32 15.16 14.12 -22.24
N ILE A 33 14.58 13.27 -21.38
CA ILE A 33 13.13 13.08 -21.27
C ILE A 33 12.61 13.88 -20.08
N SER A 34 11.68 14.81 -20.33
CA SER A 34 11.02 15.57 -19.28
C SER A 34 9.79 14.81 -18.75
N ILE A 35 9.85 14.30 -17.52
CA ILE A 35 8.72 13.71 -16.81
C ILE A 35 8.39 14.58 -15.60
N SER A 36 7.09 14.75 -15.31
CA SER A 36 6.65 15.45 -14.12
C SER A 36 6.77 14.55 -12.88
N ASP A 37 7.40 15.06 -11.83
CA ASP A 37 7.63 14.37 -10.56
C ASP A 37 6.37 13.74 -9.98
N LYS A 38 5.21 14.39 -10.17
CA LYS A 38 3.89 13.90 -9.70
C LYS A 38 3.61 12.45 -10.14
N HIS A 39 4.06 12.05 -11.33
CA HIS A 39 3.84 10.69 -11.83
C HIS A 39 4.68 9.68 -11.07
N ILE A 40 5.93 10.02 -10.79
CA ILE A 40 6.86 9.17 -10.03
C ILE A 40 6.40 9.10 -8.56
N GLU A 41 6.01 10.23 -7.98
CA GLU A 41 5.51 10.32 -6.61
C GLU A 41 4.30 9.41 -6.37
N ILE A 42 3.36 9.33 -7.33
CA ILE A 42 2.19 8.44 -7.22
C ILE A 42 2.63 6.97 -7.15
N ILE A 43 3.64 6.57 -7.93
CA ILE A 43 4.18 5.21 -7.94
C ILE A 43 4.92 4.93 -6.63
N VAL A 44 5.81 5.83 -6.23
CA VAL A 44 6.62 5.70 -5.00
C VAL A 44 5.73 5.64 -3.76
N ARG A 45 4.61 6.39 -3.74
CA ARG A 45 3.60 6.28 -2.68
C ARG A 45 3.03 4.87 -2.54
N GLN A 46 2.82 4.16 -3.65
CA GLN A 46 2.35 2.77 -3.60
C GLN A 46 3.43 1.83 -3.04
N MET A 47 4.69 2.03 -3.42
CA MET A 47 5.83 1.24 -2.92
C MET A 47 6.05 1.35 -1.40
N THR A 48 5.64 2.47 -0.79
CA THR A 48 5.79 2.74 0.65
C THR A 48 4.46 2.67 1.42
N SER A 49 3.43 2.05 0.86
CA SER A 49 2.08 2.02 1.45
C SER A 49 1.93 1.07 2.65
N LYS A 50 2.88 0.15 2.82
CA LYS A 50 2.83 -0.92 3.83
C LYS A 50 3.83 -0.70 4.97
N VAL A 51 3.50 -1.23 6.14
CA VAL A 51 4.38 -1.25 7.32
C VAL A 51 4.42 -2.64 7.92
N ARG A 52 5.50 -2.95 8.63
CA ARG A 52 5.64 -4.19 9.41
C ARG A 52 5.46 -3.89 10.88
N ILE A 53 4.62 -4.65 11.58
CA ILE A 53 4.40 -4.48 13.02
C ILE A 53 5.59 -5.02 13.80
N THR A 54 6.10 -4.22 14.74
CA THR A 54 7.16 -4.61 15.69
C THR A 54 6.59 -4.93 17.07
N SER A 55 5.54 -4.22 17.49
CA SER A 55 4.80 -4.50 18.72
C SER A 55 3.31 -4.22 18.52
N GLY A 56 2.48 -5.25 18.70
CA GLY A 56 1.03 -5.20 18.45
C GLY A 56 0.19 -4.45 19.48
N GLY A 57 0.79 -3.98 20.58
CA GLY A 57 0.09 -3.21 21.62
C GLY A 57 -1.25 -3.84 22.04
N SER A 58 -2.31 -3.04 22.09
CA SER A 58 -3.68 -3.49 22.41
C SER A 58 -4.56 -3.80 21.18
N SER A 59 -4.02 -3.79 19.95
CA SER A 59 -4.83 -3.94 18.73
C SER A 59 -5.08 -5.39 18.31
N GLY A 60 -4.43 -6.36 18.96
CA GLY A 60 -4.48 -7.78 18.60
C GLY A 60 -3.66 -8.15 17.35
N LEU A 61 -2.83 -7.23 16.85
CA LEU A 61 -1.97 -7.47 15.70
C LEU A 61 -0.75 -8.31 16.06
N LEU A 62 -0.30 -9.15 15.12
CA LEU A 62 0.85 -10.02 15.34
C LEU A 62 2.15 -9.32 14.94
N ILE A 63 3.23 -9.65 15.65
CA ILE A 63 4.57 -9.17 15.33
C ILE A 63 5.00 -9.75 13.99
N GLY A 64 5.49 -8.91 13.08
CA GLY A 64 5.90 -9.29 11.73
C GLY A 64 4.79 -9.22 10.67
N GLU A 65 3.55 -8.98 11.07
CA GLU A 65 2.43 -8.80 10.15
C GLU A 65 2.62 -7.52 9.30
N ILE A 66 2.20 -7.59 8.03
CA ILE A 66 2.31 -6.48 7.07
C ILE A 66 0.92 -5.87 6.89
N VAL A 67 0.79 -4.59 7.24
CA VAL A 67 -0.49 -3.87 7.21
C VAL A 67 -0.35 -2.54 6.46
N ASP A 68 -1.49 -1.98 6.07
CA ASP A 68 -1.52 -0.66 5.42
C ASP A 68 -1.17 0.46 6.41
N LEU A 69 -0.29 1.36 5.98
CA LEU A 69 0.18 2.48 6.78
C LEU A 69 -0.97 3.39 7.23
N LEU A 70 -1.89 3.71 6.32
CA LEU A 70 -3.03 4.57 6.62
C LEU A 70 -3.99 3.93 7.62
N TRP A 71 -4.15 2.61 7.56
CA TRP A 71 -5.01 1.86 8.45
C TRP A 71 -4.42 1.82 9.86
N ILE A 72 -3.12 1.56 10.00
CA ILE A 72 -2.47 1.55 11.31
C ILE A 72 -2.40 2.95 11.94
N GLU A 73 -2.21 4.00 11.12
CA GLU A 73 -2.24 5.39 11.59
C GLU A 73 -3.62 5.77 12.13
N LYS A 74 -4.70 5.22 11.54
CA LYS A 74 -6.07 5.39 12.05
C LYS A 74 -6.26 4.65 13.37
N ILE A 75 -5.88 3.37 13.44
CA ILE A 75 -5.99 2.57 14.67
C ILE A 75 -5.23 3.22 15.82
N ASN A 76 -3.99 3.63 15.60
CA ASN A 76 -3.18 4.27 16.64
C ASN A 76 -3.73 5.62 17.10
N ARG A 77 -4.55 6.28 16.26
CA ARG A 77 -5.28 7.50 16.66
C ARG A 77 -6.47 7.18 17.55
N ASP A 78 -7.14 6.06 17.30
CA ASP A 78 -8.30 5.61 18.07
C ASP A 78 -7.90 4.92 19.38
N LEU A 79 -6.68 4.37 19.47
CA LEU A 79 -6.13 3.77 20.69
C LEU A 79 -5.60 4.81 21.68
N TYR A 80 -6.20 4.85 22.87
CA TYR A 80 -5.79 5.74 23.97
C TYR A 80 -4.59 5.22 24.79
N ALA A 81 -4.36 3.90 24.83
CA ALA A 81 -3.28 3.26 25.57
C ALA A 81 -2.65 2.12 24.76
N ASN A 82 -1.34 1.89 24.94
CA ASN A 82 -0.54 0.86 24.26
C ASN A 82 -0.69 0.87 22.73
N GLN A 83 -0.21 1.95 22.11
CA GLN A 83 -0.16 2.10 20.66
C GLN A 83 0.71 1.02 19.99
N VAL A 84 0.36 0.70 18.75
CA VAL A 84 1.10 -0.26 17.93
C VAL A 84 2.39 0.38 17.43
N HIS A 85 3.51 -0.29 17.64
CA HIS A 85 4.79 0.08 17.04
C HIS A 85 4.97 -0.68 15.72
N TYR A 86 5.46 0.03 14.71
CA TYR A 86 5.67 -0.48 13.37
C TYR A 86 6.86 0.19 12.70
N ASP A 87 7.49 -0.54 11.78
CA ASP A 87 8.57 -0.05 10.94
C ASP A 87 8.09 0.10 9.48
N PRO A 88 8.53 1.16 8.77
CA PRO A 88 8.17 1.36 7.38
C PRO A 88 8.76 0.25 6.51
N LEU A 89 7.95 -0.28 5.59
CA LEU A 89 8.39 -1.31 4.65
C LEU A 89 8.33 -0.76 3.22
N ILE A 90 9.45 -0.84 2.51
CA ILE A 90 9.48 -0.53 1.08
C ILE A 90 9.33 -1.85 0.34
N LEU A 91 8.32 -1.92 -0.51
CA LEU A 91 8.07 -3.07 -1.36
C LEU A 91 8.32 -2.68 -2.81
N GLY A 92 8.95 -3.58 -3.56
CA GLY A 92 9.06 -3.44 -5.02
C GLY A 92 7.68 -3.47 -5.69
N ILE A 93 7.57 -2.87 -6.87
CA ILE A 93 6.29 -2.69 -7.59
C ILE A 93 5.54 -4.03 -7.75
N THR A 94 6.25 -5.08 -8.18
CA THR A 94 5.69 -6.44 -8.34
C THR A 94 5.11 -6.96 -7.02
N LYS A 95 5.84 -6.80 -5.91
CA LYS A 95 5.39 -7.29 -4.60
C LYS A 95 4.23 -6.46 -4.06
N THR A 96 4.21 -5.14 -4.27
CA THR A 96 3.05 -4.32 -3.90
C THR A 96 1.78 -4.70 -4.63
N CYS A 97 1.88 -5.10 -5.91
CA CYS A 97 0.73 -5.54 -6.69
C CYS A 97 0.15 -6.88 -6.19
N LEU A 98 1.02 -7.80 -5.76
CA LEU A 98 0.60 -9.11 -5.22
C LEU A 98 0.01 -9.00 -3.80
N GLU A 99 0.48 -8.06 -2.98
CA GLU A 99 0.00 -7.82 -1.60
C GLU A 99 -1.24 -6.88 -1.54
N THR A 100 -1.99 -6.79 -2.62
CA THR A 100 -3.24 -6.00 -2.68
C THR A 100 -4.36 -6.66 -1.88
N SER A 101 -5.33 -5.85 -1.43
CA SER A 101 -6.49 -6.35 -0.67
C SER A 101 -7.38 -7.25 -1.53
N SER A 102 -7.59 -6.91 -2.81
CA SER A 102 -8.32 -7.74 -3.76
C SER A 102 -7.49 -8.92 -4.25
N PHE A 103 -7.94 -10.14 -3.96
CA PHE A 103 -7.29 -11.33 -4.50
C PHE A 103 -7.60 -11.54 -5.99
N ILE A 104 -8.75 -11.05 -6.49
CA ILE A 104 -9.11 -11.12 -7.91
C ILE A 104 -8.14 -10.26 -8.74
N SER A 105 -7.84 -9.06 -8.23
CA SER A 105 -6.89 -8.14 -8.86
C SER A 105 -5.45 -8.65 -8.81
N ALA A 106 -5.03 -9.20 -7.66
CA ALA A 106 -3.73 -9.83 -7.49
C ALA A 106 -3.55 -11.06 -8.40
N ALA A 107 -4.52 -11.98 -8.43
CA ALA A 107 -4.45 -13.20 -9.24
C ALA A 107 -4.36 -12.88 -10.74
N SER A 108 -5.08 -11.85 -11.19
CA SER A 108 -5.03 -11.41 -12.59
C SER A 108 -3.75 -10.65 -12.95
N PHE A 109 -2.85 -10.37 -12.00
CA PHE A 109 -1.53 -9.80 -12.29
C PHE A 109 -0.53 -10.92 -12.59
N GLN A 110 -0.18 -11.74 -11.59
CA GLN A 110 0.73 -12.89 -11.71
C GLN A 110 0.39 -13.94 -10.63
N GLU A 111 1.03 -15.12 -10.72
CA GLU A 111 0.99 -16.17 -9.69
C GLU A 111 -0.43 -16.64 -9.30
N THR A 112 -1.33 -16.71 -10.28
CA THR A 112 -2.75 -17.06 -10.17
C THR A 112 -3.04 -18.20 -9.20
N ILE A 113 -2.38 -19.35 -9.36
CA ILE A 113 -2.59 -20.55 -8.54
C ILE A 113 -2.28 -20.24 -7.07
N ARG A 114 -1.12 -19.65 -6.79
CA ARG A 114 -0.69 -19.32 -5.42
C ARG A 114 -1.68 -18.39 -4.73
N VAL A 115 -2.08 -17.31 -5.43
CA VAL A 115 -3.00 -16.30 -4.89
C VAL A 115 -4.38 -16.90 -4.59
N LEU A 116 -4.93 -17.69 -5.51
CA LEU A 116 -6.25 -18.31 -5.33
C LEU A 116 -6.24 -19.38 -4.22
N THR A 117 -5.22 -20.23 -4.17
CA THR A 117 -5.09 -21.25 -3.11
C THR A 117 -4.97 -20.60 -1.74
N GLN A 118 -4.13 -19.58 -1.59
CA GLN A 118 -3.98 -18.88 -0.30
C GLN A 118 -5.28 -18.19 0.11
N SER A 119 -5.97 -17.54 -0.82
CA SER A 119 -7.23 -16.84 -0.55
C SER A 119 -8.33 -17.82 -0.14
N ALA A 120 -8.39 -19.00 -0.77
CA ALA A 120 -9.33 -20.06 -0.39
C ALA A 120 -9.05 -20.62 1.01
N VAL A 121 -7.78 -20.87 1.35
CA VAL A 121 -7.38 -21.34 2.70
C VAL A 121 -7.70 -20.30 3.78
N GLN A 122 -7.52 -19.01 3.47
CA GLN A 122 -7.81 -17.91 4.39
C GLN A 122 -9.29 -17.51 4.43
N ASN A 123 -10.14 -18.13 3.60
CA ASN A 123 -11.54 -17.72 3.37
C ASN A 123 -11.66 -16.20 3.12
N LYS A 124 -10.76 -15.67 2.28
CA LYS A 124 -10.65 -14.23 2.03
C LYS A 124 -11.82 -13.75 1.18
N LEU A 125 -12.45 -12.66 1.60
CA LEU A 125 -13.53 -11.98 0.86
C LEU A 125 -12.97 -10.81 0.05
N ASP A 126 -13.54 -10.59 -1.14
CA ASP A 126 -13.22 -9.45 -2.00
C ASP A 126 -14.43 -8.53 -2.11
N PHE A 127 -14.24 -7.25 -1.85
CA PHE A 127 -15.31 -6.24 -1.85
C PHE A 127 -15.44 -5.50 -3.19
N ILE A 128 -14.58 -5.79 -4.18
CA ILE A 128 -14.72 -5.29 -5.56
C ILE A 128 -14.76 -3.73 -5.60
N CYS A 129 -13.95 -3.07 -4.77
CA CYS A 129 -13.94 -1.61 -4.67
C CYS A 129 -12.94 -0.93 -5.62
N GLY A 130 -12.19 -1.70 -6.41
CA GLY A 130 -11.13 -1.21 -7.28
C GLY A 130 -11.50 -1.24 -8.76
N LEU A 131 -10.58 -0.74 -9.59
CA LEU A 131 -10.79 -0.63 -11.03
C LEU A 131 -10.83 -2.00 -11.70
N LYS A 132 -9.84 -2.86 -11.39
CA LYS A 132 -9.63 -4.11 -12.12
C LYS A 132 -10.73 -5.13 -11.83
N GLU A 133 -11.19 -5.23 -10.58
CA GLU A 133 -12.25 -6.18 -10.25
C GLU A 133 -13.57 -5.82 -10.95
N ASN A 134 -13.92 -4.53 -10.97
CA ASN A 134 -15.13 -4.06 -11.65
C ASN A 134 -15.05 -4.28 -13.17
N VAL A 135 -13.89 -4.08 -13.79
CA VAL A 135 -13.70 -4.40 -15.22
C VAL A 135 -13.89 -5.90 -15.50
N ILE A 136 -13.30 -6.77 -14.67
CA ILE A 136 -13.39 -8.23 -14.84
C ILE A 136 -14.85 -8.71 -14.73
N LEU A 137 -15.63 -8.11 -13.84
CA LEU A 137 -17.03 -8.48 -13.60
C LEU A 137 -18.02 -7.76 -14.52
N GLY A 138 -17.57 -6.77 -15.29
CA GLY A 138 -18.44 -5.98 -16.17
C GLY A 138 -19.27 -4.90 -15.47
N HIS A 139 -18.87 -4.48 -14.27
CA HIS A 139 -19.46 -3.35 -13.56
C HIS A 139 -18.86 -2.01 -14.01
N LEU A 140 -19.57 -0.92 -13.71
CA LEU A 140 -19.01 0.42 -13.85
C LEU A 140 -17.81 0.59 -12.89
N ILE A 141 -16.71 1.08 -13.43
CA ILE A 141 -15.51 1.34 -12.62
C ILE A 141 -15.73 2.53 -11.68
N PRO A 142 -15.13 2.54 -10.48
CA PRO A 142 -15.22 3.64 -9.52
C PRO A 142 -14.30 4.82 -9.90
N ALA A 143 -14.35 5.25 -11.15
CA ALA A 143 -13.59 6.38 -11.68
C ALA A 143 -14.33 7.05 -12.84
N GLY A 144 -14.04 8.33 -13.08
CA GLY A 144 -14.68 9.11 -14.14
C GLY A 144 -16.20 9.20 -13.93
N THR A 145 -16.98 8.88 -14.96
CA THR A 145 -18.45 8.91 -14.91
C THR A 145 -19.04 7.88 -13.94
N GLY A 146 -18.35 6.75 -13.73
CA GLY A 146 -18.81 5.72 -12.81
C GLY A 146 -18.71 6.12 -11.34
N PHE A 147 -17.90 7.13 -11.00
CA PHE A 147 -17.77 7.63 -9.62
C PHE A 147 -19.06 8.29 -9.12
N PHE A 148 -19.81 8.97 -9.99
CA PHE A 148 -21.05 9.65 -9.63
C PHE A 148 -22.25 8.71 -9.44
N SER A 149 -22.10 7.44 -9.82
CA SER A 149 -23.16 6.43 -9.70
C SER A 149 -23.13 5.67 -8.37
N PHE A 150 -22.13 5.93 -7.52
CA PHE A 150 -21.94 5.32 -6.20
C PHE A 150 -22.38 6.26 -5.07
#